data_AF-A0A6B3I386-F1
#
_entry.id   AF-A0A6B3I386-F1
#
_cell.length_a   1.000
_cell.length_b   1.000
_cell.length_c   1.000
_cell.angle_alpha   90.00
_cell.angle_beta   90.00
_cell.angle_gamma   90.00
#
_symmetry.space_group_name_H-M   'P 1'
#
loop_
_entity.id
_entity.type
_entity.pdbx_description
1 polymer ?
#
loop_
_entity_poly.entity_id
_entity_poly.type
_entity_poly.pdbx_seq_one_letter_code
_entity_poly.pdbx_strand_id
1 'polypeptide(L)'
;MVARQLDEQLAARFAVGRRLRVLDVGMGAGRQALRLARLGHQVTGVESDPALVEAAGEALAGEPDGIRERFRLVVGDGHETGVHFLPGSFDVVLCHSVLMRVASPDALLAGLGRMLAPGGLLSLLARNADASALGPGLAGDWRGALDAFDAQTGPERADRLAPLTSALAGIGAPLE
;
A
#
# COMPACT_ATOMS: atom_id res chain seq x y z
N MET A 1 -13.54 -5.16 1.54
CA MET A 1 -12.75 -5.77 2.64
C MET A 1 -11.61 -4.85 3.09
N VAL A 2 -10.66 -4.51 2.20
CA VAL A 2 -9.49 -3.66 2.54
C VAL A 2 -9.88 -2.28 3.08
N ALA A 3 -10.81 -1.57 2.43
CA ALA A 3 -11.26 -0.26 2.89
C ALA A 3 -11.82 -0.28 4.32
N ARG A 4 -12.71 -1.25 4.63
CA ARG A 4 -13.27 -1.42 5.97
C ARG A 4 -12.19 -1.66 7.03
N GLN A 5 -11.25 -2.58 6.74
CA GLN A 5 -10.15 -2.86 7.67
C GLN A 5 -9.29 -1.61 7.90
N LEU A 6 -8.98 -0.85 6.85
CA LEU A 6 -8.24 0.40 6.99
C LEU A 6 -9.02 1.38 7.87
N ASP A 7 -10.31 1.59 7.60
CA ASP A 7 -11.16 2.53 8.35
C ASP A 7 -11.20 2.16 9.85
N GLU A 8 -11.28 0.87 10.19
CA GLU A 8 -11.21 0.38 11.58
C GLU A 8 -9.85 0.68 12.23
N GLN A 9 -8.75 0.44 11.51
CA GLN A 9 -7.42 0.75 12.05
C GLN A 9 -7.19 2.25 12.21
N LEU A 10 -7.71 3.08 11.31
CA LEU A 10 -7.65 4.53 11.44
C LEU A 10 -8.43 5.02 12.66
N ALA A 11 -9.65 4.51 12.86
CA ALA A 11 -10.50 4.86 13.99
C ALA A 11 -9.92 4.40 15.33
N ALA A 12 -9.25 3.24 15.38
CA ALA A 12 -8.64 2.72 16.59
C ALA A 12 -7.37 3.50 17.01
N ARG A 13 -6.60 4.01 16.03
CA ARG A 13 -5.29 4.64 16.27
C ARG A 13 -5.32 6.15 16.38
N PHE A 14 -6.26 6.82 15.71
CA PHE A 14 -6.27 8.28 15.61
C PHE A 14 -7.54 8.88 16.21
N ALA A 15 -7.39 10.07 16.80
CA ALA A 15 -8.52 10.81 17.36
C ALA A 15 -9.59 11.09 16.29
N VAL A 16 -10.85 10.93 16.68
CA VAL A 16 -12.01 11.20 15.82
C VAL A 16 -11.95 12.64 15.30
N GLY A 17 -12.19 12.81 14.00
CA GLY A 17 -12.19 14.13 13.34
C GLY A 17 -10.79 14.66 12.99
N ARG A 18 -9.70 13.97 13.37
CA ARG A 18 -8.35 14.35 12.96
C ARG A 18 -8.18 14.17 11.44
N ARG A 19 -7.78 15.23 10.75
CA ARG A 19 -7.35 15.17 9.35
C ARG A 19 -5.94 14.59 9.28
N LEU A 20 -5.80 13.42 8.66
CA LEU A 20 -4.53 12.70 8.48
C LEU A 20 -3.85 13.11 7.17
N ARG A 21 -2.52 13.05 7.17
CA ARG A 21 -1.68 13.11 5.96
C ARG A 21 -1.40 11.69 5.49
N VAL A 22 -1.88 11.35 4.31
CA VAL A 22 -1.81 10.01 3.73
C VAL A 22 -0.89 10.04 2.51
N LEU A 23 0.04 9.10 2.44
CA LEU A 23 0.79 8.76 1.23
C LEU A 23 0.24 7.46 0.66
N ASP A 24 -0.12 7.41 -0.62
CA ASP A 24 -0.54 6.21 -1.33
C ASP A 24 0.45 5.91 -2.47
N VAL A 25 1.33 4.93 -2.25
CA VAL A 25 2.39 4.57 -3.21
C VAL A 25 1.91 3.47 -4.13
N GLY A 26 2.04 3.70 -5.44
CA GLY A 26 1.47 2.85 -6.49
C GLY A 26 -0.05 2.81 -6.42
N MET A 27 -0.66 3.98 -6.25
CA MET A 27 -2.10 4.15 -5.99
C MET A 27 -3.02 3.67 -7.13
N GLY A 28 -2.45 3.35 -8.30
CA GLY A 28 -3.18 3.03 -9.52
C GLY A 28 -4.12 4.16 -9.94
N ALA A 29 -5.35 3.83 -10.33
CA ALA A 29 -6.38 4.81 -10.71
C ALA A 29 -6.94 5.64 -9.52
N GLY A 30 -6.26 5.67 -8.37
CA GLY A 30 -6.56 6.57 -7.26
C GLY A 30 -7.83 6.26 -6.47
N ARG A 31 -8.45 5.07 -6.62
CA ARG A 31 -9.72 4.73 -5.93
C ARG A 31 -9.64 4.88 -4.40
N GLN A 32 -8.55 4.38 -3.81
CA GLN A 32 -8.33 4.41 -2.37
C GLN A 32 -7.99 5.84 -1.91
N ALA A 33 -7.07 6.50 -2.62
CA ALA A 33 -6.70 7.89 -2.42
C ALA A 33 -7.90 8.85 -2.46
N LEU A 34 -8.74 8.78 -3.50
CA LEU A 34 -9.95 9.58 -3.64
C LEU A 34 -10.94 9.34 -2.50
N ARG A 35 -11.16 8.08 -2.11
CA ARG A 35 -12.01 7.76 -0.95
C ARG A 35 -11.51 8.46 0.32
N LEU A 36 -10.21 8.41 0.60
CA LEU A 36 -9.64 9.04 1.80
C LEU A 36 -9.71 10.57 1.73
N ALA A 37 -9.53 11.17 0.54
CA ALA A 37 -9.74 12.60 0.33
C ALA A 37 -11.22 13.01 0.55
N ARG A 38 -12.17 12.18 0.11
CA ARG A 38 -13.62 12.37 0.37
C ARG A 38 -13.95 12.28 1.86
N LEU A 39 -13.27 11.42 2.62
CA LEU A 39 -13.35 11.34 4.09
C LEU A 39 -12.69 12.53 4.80
N GLY A 40 -12.06 13.44 4.05
CA GLY A 40 -11.52 14.69 4.59
C GLY A 40 -10.04 14.67 4.91
N HIS A 41 -9.31 13.59 4.59
CA HIS A 41 -7.85 13.51 4.77
C HIS A 41 -7.09 14.27 3.67
N GLN A 42 -5.83 14.64 3.93
CA GLN A 42 -4.92 15.13 2.89
C GLN A 42 -4.18 13.94 2.30
N VAL A 43 -4.31 13.73 1.01
CA VAL A 43 -3.77 12.55 0.33
C VAL A 43 -2.75 12.98 -0.71
N THR A 44 -1.59 12.35 -0.68
CA THR A 44 -0.61 12.41 -1.76
C THR A 44 -0.52 11.02 -2.38
N GLY A 45 -0.79 10.91 -3.67
CA GLY A 45 -0.69 9.66 -4.41
C GLY A 45 0.51 9.69 -5.35
N VAL A 46 1.29 8.61 -5.37
CA VAL A 46 2.45 8.43 -6.26
C VAL A 46 2.14 7.26 -7.20
N GLU A 47 2.26 7.48 -8.51
CA GLU A 47 2.07 6.44 -9.53
C GLU A 47 3.03 6.68 -10.70
N SER A 48 3.58 5.60 -11.26
CA SER A 48 4.55 5.65 -12.36
C SER A 48 3.97 5.22 -13.70
N ASP A 49 2.89 4.42 -13.70
CA ASP A 49 2.21 4.01 -14.93
C ASP A 49 1.42 5.18 -15.54
N PRO A 50 1.79 5.65 -16.76
CA PRO A 50 1.14 6.80 -17.38
C PRO A 50 -0.37 6.64 -17.57
N ALA A 51 -0.84 5.43 -17.88
CA ALA A 51 -2.26 5.17 -18.10
C ALA A 51 -3.05 5.24 -16.78
N LEU A 52 -2.45 4.81 -15.67
CA LEU A 52 -3.05 4.91 -14.34
C LEU A 52 -3.01 6.35 -13.81
N VAL A 53 -1.94 7.09 -14.11
CA VAL A 53 -1.84 8.53 -13.82
C VAL A 53 -2.94 9.30 -14.54
N GLU A 54 -3.15 9.04 -15.83
CA GLU A 54 -4.21 9.67 -16.63
C GLU A 54 -5.58 9.36 -16.03
N ALA A 55 -5.89 8.07 -15.81
CA ALA A 55 -7.16 7.65 -15.21
C ALA A 55 -7.40 8.24 -13.81
N ALA A 56 -6.36 8.35 -12.98
CA ALA A 56 -6.46 8.99 -11.68
C ALA A 56 -6.70 10.50 -11.79
N GLY A 57 -6.06 11.16 -12.75
CA GLY A 57 -6.27 12.57 -13.06
C GLY A 57 -7.69 12.87 -13.53
N GLU A 58 -8.24 12.05 -14.42
CA GLU A 58 -9.63 12.14 -14.87
C GLU A 58 -10.61 11.94 -13.71
N ALA A 59 -10.39 10.90 -12.90
CA ALA A 59 -11.22 10.62 -11.74
C ALA A 59 -11.18 11.78 -10.72
N LEU A 60 -10.01 12.38 -10.50
CA LEU A 60 -9.85 13.56 -9.64
C LEU A 60 -10.53 14.80 -10.24
N ALA A 61 -10.45 15.01 -11.55
CA ALA A 61 -11.08 16.13 -12.23
C ALA A 61 -12.62 16.11 -12.11
N GLY A 62 -13.21 14.91 -11.99
CA GLY A 62 -14.64 14.72 -11.75
C GLY A 62 -15.11 15.01 -10.32
N GLU A 63 -14.21 15.28 -9.37
CA GLU A 63 -14.56 15.57 -7.98
C GLU A 63 -14.86 17.06 -7.73
N PRO A 64 -15.65 17.40 -6.69
CA PRO A 64 -15.80 18.77 -6.22
C PRO A 64 -14.48 19.41 -5.77
N ASP A 65 -14.34 20.72 -5.91
CA ASP A 65 -13.15 21.52 -5.57
C ASP A 65 -12.57 21.18 -4.20
N GLY A 66 -13.42 21.10 -3.17
CA GLY A 66 -12.97 20.79 -1.82
C GLY A 66 -12.34 19.39 -1.66
N ILE A 67 -12.70 18.42 -2.51
CA ILE A 67 -12.03 17.11 -2.56
C ILE A 67 -10.74 17.21 -3.38
N ARG A 68 -10.76 17.94 -4.50
CA ARG A 68 -9.59 18.13 -5.37
C ARG A 68 -8.42 18.78 -4.63
N GLU A 69 -8.70 19.79 -3.81
CA GLU A 69 -7.72 20.46 -2.94
C GLU A 69 -7.08 19.52 -1.89
N ARG A 70 -7.73 18.40 -1.59
CA ARG A 70 -7.25 17.41 -0.62
C ARG A 70 -6.41 16.30 -1.24
N PHE A 71 -6.30 16.23 -2.57
CA PHE A 71 -5.56 15.17 -3.23
C PHE A 71 -4.53 15.76 -4.20
N ARG A 72 -3.25 15.51 -3.88
CA ARG A 72 -2.11 15.74 -4.76
C ARG A 72 -1.70 14.46 -5.48
N LEU A 73 -1.75 14.47 -6.81
CA LEU A 73 -1.18 13.43 -7.66
C LEU A 73 0.28 13.77 -8.01
N VAL A 74 1.17 12.79 -7.85
CA VAL A 74 2.60 12.87 -8.17
C VAL A 74 2.93 11.73 -9.14
N VAL A 75 3.54 12.08 -10.27
CA VAL A 75 4.07 11.10 -11.22
C VAL A 75 5.49 10.75 -10.79
N GLY A 76 5.75 9.48 -10.49
CA GLY A 76 7.06 9.03 -10.01
C GLY A 76 7.04 7.61 -9.48
N ASP A 77 8.22 7.07 -9.19
CA ASP A 77 8.35 5.73 -8.63
C ASP A 77 8.28 5.76 -7.08
N GLY A 78 7.75 4.69 -6.48
CA GLY A 78 7.66 4.57 -5.02
C GLY A 78 9.02 4.57 -4.30
N HIS A 79 10.08 4.12 -4.98
CA HIS A 79 11.46 4.19 -4.50
C HIS A 79 11.98 5.63 -4.41
N GLU A 80 11.37 6.58 -5.12
CA GLU A 80 11.77 7.99 -5.19
C GLU A 80 11.06 8.87 -4.14
N THR A 81 10.26 8.27 -3.25
CA THR A 81 9.54 9.00 -2.18
C THR A 81 10.47 9.91 -1.35
N GLY A 82 11.71 9.48 -1.08
CA GLY A 82 12.71 10.29 -0.36
C GLY A 82 13.26 11.51 -1.13
N VAL A 83 13.06 11.58 -2.45
CA VAL A 83 13.37 12.76 -3.27
C VAL A 83 12.26 13.79 -3.16
N HIS A 84 11.01 13.34 -3.03
CA HIS A 84 9.83 14.19 -3.04
C HIS A 84 9.39 14.67 -1.66
N PHE A 85 9.71 13.93 -0.60
CA PHE A 85 9.17 14.15 0.73
C PHE A 85 10.22 14.04 1.83
N LEU A 86 10.00 14.79 2.91
CA LEU A 86 10.84 14.71 4.11
C LEU A 86 10.47 13.46 4.93
N PRO A 87 11.43 12.87 5.66
CA PRO A 87 11.12 11.80 6.63
C PRO A 87 10.05 12.22 7.64
N GLY A 88 9.17 11.30 8.02
CA GLY A 88 8.11 11.56 9.00
C GLY A 88 6.95 12.45 8.52
N SER A 89 6.80 12.64 7.21
CA SER A 89 5.79 13.55 6.65
C SER A 89 4.35 13.02 6.70
N PHE A 90 4.14 11.72 6.87
CA PHE A 90 2.82 11.09 6.70
C PHE A 90 2.36 10.32 7.93
N ASP A 91 1.10 10.53 8.32
CA ASP A 91 0.48 9.79 9.42
C ASP A 91 0.09 8.37 8.98
N VAL A 92 -0.21 8.20 7.69
CA VAL A 92 -0.57 6.91 7.09
C VAL A 92 0.17 6.75 5.77
N VAL A 93 0.80 5.60 5.55
CA VAL A 93 1.41 5.22 4.28
C VAL A 93 0.72 3.96 3.77
N LEU A 94 0.20 4.01 2.55
CA LEU A 94 -0.40 2.87 1.86
C LEU A 94 0.57 2.39 0.78
N CYS A 95 0.69 1.08 0.66
CA CYS A 95 1.38 0.41 -0.44
C CYS A 95 0.56 -0.82 -0.81
N HIS A 96 -0.40 -0.61 -1.69
CA HIS A 96 -1.39 -1.63 -2.06
C HIS A 96 -1.09 -2.17 -3.46
N SER A 97 -0.78 -3.47 -3.57
CA SER A 97 -0.48 -4.15 -4.83
C SER A 97 0.76 -3.64 -5.58
N VAL A 98 1.76 -3.14 -4.85
CA VAL A 98 3.06 -2.74 -5.41
C VAL A 98 4.13 -3.80 -5.16
N LEU A 99 4.16 -4.38 -3.97
CA LEU A 99 5.23 -5.27 -3.52
C LEU A 99 5.46 -6.50 -4.42
N MET A 100 4.46 -6.97 -5.16
CA MET A 100 4.63 -8.11 -6.08
C MET A 100 5.24 -7.75 -7.44
N ARG A 101 5.43 -6.45 -7.72
CA ARG A 101 5.93 -5.94 -8.99
C ARG A 101 7.37 -5.41 -8.90
N VAL A 102 7.91 -5.26 -7.69
CA VAL A 102 9.23 -4.69 -7.44
C VAL A 102 10.28 -5.77 -7.26
N ALA A 103 11.51 -5.50 -7.73
CA ALA A 103 12.64 -6.40 -7.57
C ALA A 103 13.21 -6.39 -6.14
N SER A 104 13.08 -5.28 -5.42
CA SER A 104 13.68 -5.11 -4.09
C SER A 104 12.64 -4.58 -3.09
N PRO A 105 11.74 -5.44 -2.58
CA PRO A 105 10.68 -5.00 -1.66
C PRO A 105 11.23 -4.44 -0.35
N ASP A 106 12.35 -4.96 0.16
CA ASP A 106 12.95 -4.49 1.42
C ASP A 106 13.39 -3.02 1.33
N ALA A 107 14.00 -2.65 0.21
CA ALA A 107 14.41 -1.26 -0.03
C ALA A 107 13.20 -0.32 -0.13
N LEU A 108 12.12 -0.77 -0.78
CA LEU A 108 10.86 -0.03 -0.82
C LEU A 108 10.27 0.10 0.58
N LEU A 109 10.13 -1.00 1.32
CA LEU A 109 9.59 -1.03 2.69
C LEU A 109 10.37 -0.09 3.61
N ALA A 110 11.70 -0.10 3.55
CA ALA A 110 12.54 0.82 4.31
C ALA A 110 12.29 2.29 3.92
N GLY A 111 12.09 2.58 2.63
CA GLY A 111 11.68 3.91 2.15
C GLY A 111 10.33 4.34 2.72
N LEU A 112 9.33 3.47 2.65
CA LEU A 112 7.99 3.72 3.18
C LEU A 112 8.01 3.93 4.71
N GLY A 113 8.79 3.11 5.43
CA GLY A 113 8.99 3.24 6.87
C GLY A 113 9.55 4.62 7.25
N ARG A 114 10.53 5.14 6.50
CA ARG A 114 11.09 6.49 6.74
C ARG A 114 10.06 7.61 6.54
N MET A 115 9.02 7.40 5.74
CA MET A 115 7.98 8.40 5.49
C MET A 115 6.96 8.50 6.63
N LEU A 116 6.88 7.49 7.50
CA LEU A 116 5.95 7.46 8.62
C LEU A 116 6.34 8.46 9.69
N ALA A 117 5.38 9.30 10.07
CA ALA A 117 5.44 10.09 11.29
C ALA A 117 5.48 9.16 12.52
N PRO A 118 5.99 9.62 13.68
CA PRO A 118 5.90 8.86 14.93
C PRO A 118 4.46 8.42 15.22
N GLY A 119 4.26 7.13 15.49
CA GLY A 119 2.93 6.53 15.69
C GLY A 119 2.10 6.39 14.41
N GLY A 120 2.71 6.53 13.24
CA GLY A 120 2.05 6.37 11.94
C GLY A 120 1.67 4.93 11.62
N LEU A 121 0.79 4.78 10.64
CA LEU A 121 0.30 3.48 10.18
C LEU A 121 0.83 3.16 8.77
N LEU A 122 1.51 2.02 8.63
CA LEU A 122 1.82 1.43 7.33
C LEU A 122 0.76 0.38 6.97
N SER A 123 0.06 0.56 5.86
CA SER A 123 -0.93 -0.39 5.36
C SER A 123 -0.44 -1.04 4.06
N LEU A 124 -0.24 -2.35 4.11
CA LEU A 124 0.22 -3.14 2.97
C LEU A 124 -0.89 -4.04 2.45
N LEU A 125 -1.00 -4.13 1.12
CA LEU A 125 -1.78 -5.17 0.44
C LEU A 125 -0.83 -5.90 -0.51
N ALA A 126 -0.53 -7.16 -0.21
CA ALA A 126 0.37 -7.98 -1.01
C ALA A 126 -0.35 -9.23 -1.51
N ARG A 127 0.22 -9.86 -2.54
CA ARG A 127 -0.20 -11.19 -2.97
C ARG A 127 0.24 -12.17 -1.90
N ASN A 128 -0.62 -13.12 -1.54
CA ASN A 128 -0.23 -14.26 -0.75
C ASN A 128 0.19 -15.40 -1.69
N ALA A 129 1.47 -15.80 -1.68
CA ALA A 129 1.98 -16.90 -2.50
C ALA A 129 1.26 -18.22 -2.20
N ASP A 130 0.95 -18.47 -0.92
CA ASP A 130 0.27 -19.69 -0.47
C ASP A 130 -1.16 -19.79 -1.03
N ALA A 131 -1.78 -18.66 -1.42
CA ALA A 131 -3.09 -18.67 -2.06
C ALA A 131 -3.10 -19.34 -3.44
N SER A 132 -1.92 -19.56 -4.05
CA SER A 132 -1.81 -20.32 -5.30
C SER A 132 -2.23 -21.79 -5.15
N ALA A 133 -2.13 -22.36 -3.95
CA ALA A 133 -2.57 -23.73 -3.65
C ALA A 133 -4.10 -23.91 -3.75
N LEU A 134 -4.86 -22.82 -3.68
CA LEU A 134 -6.32 -22.87 -3.70
C LEU A 134 -6.87 -23.41 -5.01
N GLY A 135 -6.26 -23.05 -6.15
CA GLY A 135 -6.70 -23.49 -7.47
C GLY A 135 -6.66 -25.03 -7.63
N PRO A 136 -5.49 -25.67 -7.48
CA PRO A 136 -5.36 -27.13 -7.51
C PRO A 136 -6.23 -27.82 -6.46
N GLY A 137 -6.30 -27.28 -5.24
CA GLY A 137 -7.13 -27.85 -4.17
C GLY A 137 -8.62 -27.89 -4.51
N LEU A 138 -9.16 -26.82 -5.10
CA LEU A 138 -10.55 -26.79 -5.57
C LEU A 138 -10.81 -27.75 -6.74
N ALA A 139 -9.78 -28.07 -7.53
CA ALA A 139 -9.86 -29.05 -8.62
C ALA A 139 -9.67 -30.51 -8.15
N GLY A 140 -9.40 -30.75 -6.86
CA GLY A 140 -9.10 -32.07 -6.31
C GLY A 140 -7.66 -32.56 -6.60
N ASP A 141 -6.80 -31.69 -7.13
CA ASP A 141 -5.38 -31.97 -7.33
C ASP A 141 -4.60 -31.68 -6.03
N TRP A 142 -4.67 -32.63 -5.09
CA TRP A 142 -4.02 -32.51 -3.78
C TRP A 142 -2.49 -32.42 -3.87
N ARG A 143 -1.89 -33.08 -4.86
CA ARG A 143 -0.44 -33.05 -5.06
C ARG A 143 -0.01 -31.67 -5.57
N GLY A 144 -0.69 -31.15 -6.59
CA GLY A 144 -0.45 -29.79 -7.08
C GLY A 144 -0.69 -28.71 -6.01
N ALA A 145 -1.65 -28.93 -5.10
CA ALA A 145 -1.86 -28.02 -3.97
C ALA A 145 -0.69 -28.04 -2.98
N LEU A 146 -0.15 -29.21 -2.64
CA LEU A 146 1.03 -29.34 -1.77
C LEU A 146 2.27 -28.73 -2.42
N ASP A 147 2.51 -29.06 -3.70
CA ASP A 147 3.63 -28.52 -4.47
C ASP A 147 3.60 -26.97 -4.52
N ALA A 148 2.40 -26.36 -4.53
CA ALA A 148 2.24 -24.90 -4.52
C ALA A 148 2.63 -24.24 -3.18
N PHE A 149 2.45 -24.91 -2.05
CA PHE A 149 2.94 -24.40 -0.75
C PHE A 149 4.47 -24.47 -0.67
N ASP A 150 5.04 -25.53 -1.22
CA ASP A 150 6.49 -25.79 -1.23
C ASP A 150 7.22 -25.00 -2.32
N ALA A 151 6.49 -24.47 -3.31
CA ALA A 151 7.03 -23.63 -4.37
C ALA A 151 7.68 -22.37 -3.78
N GLN A 152 9.00 -22.42 -3.61
CA GLN A 152 9.80 -21.26 -3.22
C GLN A 152 9.66 -20.19 -4.30
N THR A 153 8.87 -19.17 -4.01
CA THR A 153 9.07 -17.85 -4.58
C THR A 153 10.39 -17.35 -4.00
N GLY A 154 11.32 -16.92 -4.85
CA GLY A 154 12.65 -16.47 -4.40
C GLY A 154 12.57 -15.45 -3.25
N PRO A 155 13.62 -15.30 -2.44
CA PRO A 155 13.63 -14.53 -1.18
C PRO A 155 13.23 -13.05 -1.31
N GLU A 156 13.14 -12.54 -2.54
CA GLU A 156 12.89 -11.15 -2.89
C GLU A 156 11.41 -10.84 -3.15
N ARG A 157 10.49 -11.78 -2.92
CA ARG A 157 9.06 -11.52 -3.10
C ARG A 157 8.43 -11.38 -1.72
N ALA A 158 8.03 -10.17 -1.37
CA ALA A 158 7.26 -9.87 -0.16
C ALA A 158 5.81 -10.41 -0.27
N ASP A 159 5.68 -11.72 -0.53
CA ASP A 159 4.45 -12.43 -0.85
C ASP A 159 4.11 -13.57 0.13
N ARG A 160 4.95 -13.78 1.16
CA ARG A 160 4.67 -14.67 2.30
C ARG A 160 4.69 -13.90 3.62
N LEU A 161 3.86 -14.32 4.58
CA LEU A 161 3.66 -13.61 5.84
C LEU A 161 4.95 -13.52 6.68
N ALA A 162 5.66 -14.64 6.87
CA ALA A 162 6.83 -14.68 7.74
C ALA A 162 7.97 -13.75 7.25
N PRO A 163 8.42 -13.84 5.98
CA PRO A 163 9.43 -12.94 5.44
C PRO A 163 9.02 -11.45 5.50
N LEU A 164 7.77 -11.15 5.14
CA LEU A 164 7.25 -9.77 5.21
C LEU A 164 7.25 -9.24 6.64
N THR A 165 6.82 -10.04 7.61
CA THR A 165 6.83 -9.67 9.04
C THR A 165 8.25 -9.39 9.53
N SER A 166 9.21 -10.22 9.13
CA SER A 166 10.63 -10.02 9.48
C SER A 166 11.19 -8.72 8.90
N ALA A 167 10.90 -8.42 7.64
CA ALA A 167 11.32 -7.17 6.99
C ALA A 167 10.72 -5.94 7.69
N LEU A 168 9.42 -6.02 8.03
CA LEU A 168 8.69 -4.98 8.75
C LEU A 168 9.24 -4.71 10.16
N ALA A 169 9.59 -5.76 10.90
CA ALA A 169 10.24 -5.62 12.20
C ALA A 169 11.59 -4.92 12.08
N GLY A 170 12.37 -5.24 11.04
CA GLY A 170 13.68 -4.62 10.77
C GLY A 170 13.62 -3.11 10.50
N ILE A 171 12.47 -2.58 10.08
CA ILE A 171 12.27 -1.14 9.81
C ILE A 171 11.49 -0.42 10.91
N GLY A 172 11.26 -1.06 12.07
CA GLY A 172 10.51 -0.46 13.18
C GLY A 172 9.02 -0.27 12.92
N ALA A 173 8.45 -1.05 11.98
CA ALA A 173 7.01 -1.07 11.67
C ALA A 173 6.44 -2.48 11.87
N PRO A 174 6.50 -3.07 13.08
CA PRO A 174 6.04 -4.44 13.31
C PRO A 174 4.53 -4.57 13.00
N LEU A 175 4.13 -5.80 12.61
CA LEU A 175 2.71 -6.14 12.51
C LEU A 175 2.09 -6.14 13.92
N GLU A 176 0.99 -5.40 14.07
CA GLU A 176 0.14 -5.39 15.28
C GLU A 176 -1.19 -6.08 15.01
#